data_AF-A0A834FMW1-F1
#
_entry.id   AF-A0A834FMW1-F1
#
_cell.length_a   1.000
_cell.length_b   1.000
_cell.length_c   1.000
_cell.angle_alpha   90.00
_cell.angle_beta   90.00
_cell.angle_gamma   90.00
#
_symmetry.space_group_name_H-M   'P 1'
#
loop_
_entity.id
_entity.type
_entity.pdbx_description
1 polymer ?
#
loop_
_entity_poly.entity_id
_entity_poly.type
_entity_poly.pdbx_seq_one_letter_code
_entity_poly.pdbx_strand_id
1 'polypeptide(L)'
;MTVSMLVADLSPEEEKPQCLNLKTVTDPNCLSESALLDLQVRGRKLWSGPVGFMEVGSKYSCYGVMQVIPDSCLSGVSGTLSSMICLLMISLLLKTDSVLSVWFSDVHDVHVHVYQTAVKLLSLQRCCYMDRVLVQHVVAALDSVGGATHQQEVMMDGEEVMHFLNSMFDHASKDIPEEAPEEISCLMFRLFDRLGTGQVSVRSLQTALVALSADFLLPKYQSLVSISAGGSGSVSQSGLRSLLQDLNQVPLAVQGGEAYGGVEVAVKACFNGVLTPTASEEHVLTWLQSEPPPLLWLPALFRLTASQKVRHPVRCHSCKTAPIIGHRYRCMRCINVHVCQSCFLTDQCRGKHKAHHPVQEFCSQVRTKHTR
;
A
#
# COMPACT_ATOMS: atom_id res chain seq x y z
N MET A 1 15.17 2.37 39.56
CA MET A 1 16.33 3.20 39.97
C MET A 1 16.57 4.24 38.90
N THR A 2 16.40 5.49 39.32
CA THR A 2 16.73 6.82 38.74
C THR A 2 17.78 6.84 37.61
N VAL A 3 17.44 7.38 36.43
CA VAL A 3 17.67 8.78 35.94
C VAL A 3 19.15 9.13 35.75
N SER A 4 19.54 9.49 34.52
CA SER A 4 20.10 10.83 34.18
C SER A 4 20.52 10.93 32.71
N MET A 5 19.99 11.98 32.06
CA MET A 5 20.55 12.59 30.85
C MET A 5 21.88 13.26 31.20
N LEU A 6 22.84 13.22 30.28
CA LEU A 6 23.91 14.21 30.19
C LEU A 6 24.16 14.52 28.71
N VAL A 7 23.87 15.77 28.38
CA VAL A 7 24.18 16.45 27.13
C VAL A 7 25.69 16.71 27.10
N ALA A 8 26.32 16.50 25.95
CA ALA A 8 27.60 17.11 25.64
C ALA A 8 27.58 17.57 24.18
N ASP A 9 27.58 18.88 24.00
CA ASP A 9 27.94 19.59 22.77
C ASP A 9 29.30 19.12 22.26
N LEU A 10 29.46 19.15 20.92
CA LEU A 10 30.57 19.76 20.19
C LEU A 10 30.49 19.34 18.70
N SER A 11 30.03 20.26 17.86
CA SER A 11 30.47 20.41 16.47
C SER A 11 31.60 21.46 16.42
N PRO A 12 32.23 21.80 15.28
CA PRO A 12 32.48 21.06 14.03
C PRO A 12 33.97 21.14 13.59
N GLU A 13 34.43 20.28 12.67
CA GLU A 13 35.41 20.62 11.60
C GLU A 13 35.20 19.57 10.48
N GLU A 14 34.54 19.92 9.37
CA GLU A 14 35.09 20.44 8.11
C GLU A 14 36.07 19.50 7.38
N GLU A 15 35.58 18.83 6.34
CA GLU A 15 36.30 18.74 5.06
C GLU A 15 35.28 18.62 3.90
N LYS A 16 35.32 19.61 3.00
CA LYS A 16 34.46 19.77 1.82
C LYS A 16 34.93 18.92 0.64
N PRO A 17 34.02 18.47 -0.25
CA PRO A 17 34.35 17.70 -1.44
C PRO A 17 34.72 18.61 -2.64
N GLN A 18 35.63 18.14 -3.49
CA GLN A 18 35.89 18.74 -4.81
C GLN A 18 34.83 18.28 -5.82
N CYS A 19 34.10 19.25 -6.39
CA CYS A 19 33.16 19.05 -7.49
C CYS A 19 33.85 19.13 -8.86
N LEU A 20 33.55 18.18 -9.75
CA LEU A 20 33.85 18.27 -11.19
C LEU A 20 32.66 18.93 -11.92
N ASN A 21 32.98 20.00 -12.64
CA ASN A 21 32.11 20.87 -13.43
C ASN A 21 31.45 20.17 -14.63
N LEU A 22 30.16 20.45 -14.89
CA LEU A 22 29.62 20.52 -16.25
C LEU A 22 28.86 21.84 -16.44
N LYS A 23 29.23 22.54 -17.52
CA LYS A 23 28.74 23.87 -17.92
C LYS A 23 27.37 23.81 -18.59
N THR A 24 26.65 24.90 -18.40
CA THR A 24 25.37 25.32 -18.99
C THR A 24 25.45 25.60 -20.50
N VAL A 25 24.35 25.33 -21.23
CA VAL A 25 23.99 26.04 -22.47
C VAL A 25 22.47 26.25 -22.48
N THR A 26 22.08 27.52 -22.59
CA THR A 26 20.73 28.07 -22.77
C THR A 26 20.50 28.41 -24.25
N ASP A 27 19.31 28.14 -24.81
CA ASP A 27 18.71 29.01 -25.84
C ASP A 27 17.18 28.80 -25.94
N PRO A 28 16.35 29.87 -25.85
CA PRO A 28 14.90 29.83 -26.04
C PRO A 28 14.49 30.44 -27.40
N ASN A 29 13.74 29.72 -28.26
CA ASN A 29 12.75 30.31 -29.18
C ASN A 29 12.05 29.28 -30.10
N CYS A 30 10.86 29.68 -30.55
CA CYS A 30 10.01 29.13 -31.63
C CYS A 30 8.92 28.11 -31.25
N LEU A 31 7.82 28.65 -30.72
CA LEU A 31 6.46 28.22 -31.06
C LEU A 31 6.06 28.77 -32.44
N SER A 32 5.29 28.02 -33.23
CA SER A 32 4.18 28.57 -34.02
C SER A 32 3.21 27.48 -34.52
N GLU A 33 1.92 27.70 -34.27
CA GLU A 33 0.76 27.02 -34.86
C GLU A 33 0.69 27.22 -36.38
N SER A 34 0.61 26.13 -37.15
CA SER A 34 -0.18 26.02 -38.39
C SER A 34 0.11 24.69 -39.10
N ALA A 35 -0.79 23.71 -38.97
CA ALA A 35 -1.10 22.67 -39.97
C ALA A 35 -2.06 21.62 -39.38
N LEU A 36 -3.22 22.07 -38.88
CA LEU A 36 -4.41 21.24 -38.78
C LEU A 36 -5.17 21.39 -40.11
N LEU A 37 -5.52 20.26 -40.72
CA LEU A 37 -6.21 20.08 -42.01
C LEU A 37 -5.29 19.92 -43.23
N ASP A 38 -4.84 18.69 -43.47
CA ASP A 38 -5.23 17.97 -44.70
C ASP A 38 -4.74 16.51 -44.70
N LEU A 39 -5.59 15.64 -45.23
CA LEU A 39 -5.38 14.23 -45.63
C LEU A 39 -5.82 13.12 -44.65
N GLN A 40 -7.15 13.03 -44.53
CA GLN A 40 -7.88 11.78 -44.30
C GLN A 40 -8.09 11.02 -45.62
N VAL A 41 -7.06 10.39 -46.20
CA VAL A 41 -7.24 9.31 -47.19
C VAL A 41 -6.05 8.35 -47.16
N ARG A 42 -6.33 7.09 -46.79
CA ARG A 42 -5.55 5.85 -47.04
C ARG A 42 -4.18 5.70 -46.36
N GLY A 43 -4.19 4.90 -45.30
CA GLY A 43 -3.28 3.76 -45.07
C GLY A 43 -1.77 3.99 -45.26
N ARG A 44 -1.07 3.98 -44.11
CA ARG A 44 0.40 4.02 -43.89
C ARG A 44 1.04 5.41 -43.86
N LYS A 45 1.42 5.83 -42.65
CA LYS A 45 2.66 6.57 -42.30
C LYS A 45 2.98 6.12 -40.86
N LEU A 46 4.14 5.57 -40.50
CA LEU A 46 5.52 6.00 -40.80
C LEU A 46 5.72 7.49 -40.50
N TRP A 47 5.83 7.81 -39.21
CA TRP A 47 6.60 8.96 -38.73
C TRP A 47 7.57 8.48 -37.66
N SER A 48 8.78 9.01 -37.75
CA SER A 48 10.03 8.53 -37.17
C SER A 48 10.57 9.53 -36.15
N GLY A 49 10.54 9.14 -34.87
CA GLY A 49 11.52 9.47 -33.81
C GLY A 49 11.30 10.73 -32.94
N PRO A 50 11.62 10.72 -31.62
CA PRO A 50 11.82 9.59 -30.71
C PRO A 50 10.80 9.65 -29.56
N VAL A 51 9.55 9.26 -29.81
CA VAL A 51 8.74 8.69 -28.72
C VAL A 51 9.07 7.22 -28.71
N GLY A 52 9.99 6.84 -27.82
CA GLY A 52 10.29 5.45 -27.56
C GLY A 52 9.09 4.79 -26.91
N PHE A 53 8.11 4.37 -27.73
CA PHE A 53 7.31 3.21 -27.40
C PHE A 53 8.29 2.04 -27.36
N MET A 54 8.75 1.68 -26.17
CA MET A 54 9.27 0.35 -25.95
C MET A 54 8.10 -0.60 -26.19
N GLU A 55 8.18 -1.40 -27.26
CA GLU A 55 7.58 -2.72 -27.24
C GLU A 55 8.00 -3.37 -25.92
N VAL A 56 7.04 -3.56 -25.02
CA VAL A 56 7.26 -4.23 -23.74
C VAL A 56 7.39 -5.71 -24.04
N GLY A 57 8.53 -6.08 -24.61
CA GLY A 57 8.94 -7.47 -24.73
C GLY A 57 9.17 -8.03 -23.34
N SER A 58 8.17 -8.72 -22.79
CA SER A 58 8.17 -9.78 -21.76
C SER A 58 9.22 -9.79 -20.62
N LYS A 59 9.96 -8.71 -20.37
CA LYS A 59 11.09 -8.63 -19.43
C LYS A 59 11.07 -7.40 -18.52
N TYR A 60 10.19 -6.44 -18.76
CA TYR A 60 9.99 -5.31 -17.85
C TYR A 60 8.77 -5.59 -16.98
N SER A 61 9.06 -6.16 -15.82
CA SER A 61 8.12 -6.34 -14.73
C SER A 61 7.58 -4.97 -14.29
N CYS A 62 6.26 -4.76 -14.28
CA CYS A 62 5.60 -3.50 -13.86
C CYS A 62 6.08 -2.97 -12.50
N TYR A 63 6.72 -3.82 -11.69
CA TYR A 63 7.37 -3.52 -10.43
C TYR A 63 8.46 -2.44 -10.52
N GLY A 64 9.16 -2.33 -11.66
CA GLY A 64 10.22 -1.32 -11.84
C GLY A 64 9.69 0.12 -11.93
N VAL A 65 8.45 0.29 -12.39
CA VAL A 65 7.81 1.62 -12.56
C VAL A 65 7.16 2.09 -11.26
N MET A 66 6.65 1.16 -10.44
CA MET A 66 5.97 1.50 -9.18
C MET A 66 6.91 1.87 -8.02
N GLN A 67 8.19 1.53 -8.10
CA GLN A 67 9.16 1.86 -7.03
C GLN A 67 9.74 3.29 -7.13
N VAL A 68 9.46 4.04 -8.20
CA VAL A 68 10.11 5.34 -8.44
C VAL A 68 9.11 6.37 -8.97
N ILE A 69 8.19 6.81 -8.13
CA ILE A 69 7.71 8.19 -8.21
C ILE A 69 8.12 8.85 -6.89
N PRO A 70 9.25 9.57 -6.86
CA PRO A 70 9.59 10.37 -5.70
C PRO A 70 8.56 11.51 -5.54
N ASP A 71 8.24 11.88 -4.30
CA ASP A 71 7.28 12.96 -3.96
C ASP A 71 7.56 14.27 -4.74
N SER A 72 8.82 14.48 -5.14
CA SER A 72 9.28 15.59 -5.98
C SER A 72 8.72 15.64 -7.40
N CYS A 73 8.12 14.56 -7.91
CA CYS A 73 7.51 14.54 -9.25
C CYS A 73 6.09 15.15 -9.25
N LEU A 74 5.44 15.24 -8.08
CA LEU A 74 4.11 15.83 -7.93
C LEU A 74 4.18 17.31 -7.49
N SER A 75 5.30 17.77 -6.95
CA SER A 75 5.45 19.09 -6.33
C SER A 75 5.60 20.27 -7.31
N GLY A 76 5.04 20.18 -8.52
CA GLY A 76 5.19 21.23 -9.55
C GLY A 76 4.17 21.21 -10.68
N VAL A 77 3.14 20.36 -10.60
CA VAL A 77 2.03 20.29 -11.57
C VAL A 77 0.81 21.03 -11.01
N SER A 78 0.05 21.69 -11.89
CA SER A 78 -1.25 22.28 -11.52
C SER A 78 -2.15 21.21 -10.89
N GLY A 79 -2.93 21.56 -9.86
CA GLY A 79 -3.75 20.61 -9.08
C GLY A 79 -4.60 19.68 -9.94
N THR A 80 -5.19 20.21 -11.02
CA THR A 80 -5.97 19.44 -12.00
C THR A 80 -5.16 18.36 -12.73
N LEU A 81 -3.90 18.64 -13.09
CA LEU A 81 -3.03 17.68 -13.75
C LEU A 81 -2.51 16.63 -12.76
N SER A 82 -2.23 17.03 -11.52
CA SER A 82 -1.86 16.11 -10.43
C SER A 82 -2.98 15.09 -10.17
N SER A 83 -4.22 15.57 -10.03
CA SER A 83 -5.39 14.73 -9.83
C SER A 83 -5.65 13.78 -11.01
N MET A 84 -5.54 14.27 -12.26
CA MET A 84 -5.65 13.40 -13.44
C MET A 84 -4.60 12.28 -13.44
N ILE A 85 -3.35 12.59 -13.05
CA ILE A 85 -2.29 11.59 -12.94
C ILE A 85 -2.62 10.59 -11.83
N CYS A 86 -3.06 11.05 -10.66
CA CYS A 86 -3.48 10.17 -9.55
C CYS A 86 -4.61 9.22 -9.97
N LEU A 87 -5.66 9.74 -10.62
CA LEU A 87 -6.79 8.93 -11.09
C LEU A 87 -6.38 7.93 -12.18
N LEU A 88 -5.47 8.30 -13.08
CA LEU A 88 -4.89 7.39 -14.07
C LEU A 88 -4.04 6.32 -13.39
N MET A 89 -3.23 6.67 -12.40
CA MET A 89 -2.43 5.71 -11.63
C MET A 89 -3.31 4.73 -10.87
N ILE A 90 -4.33 5.23 -10.15
CA ILE A 90 -5.31 4.38 -9.47
C ILE A 90 -5.97 3.46 -10.51
N SER A 91 -6.42 3.99 -11.64
CA SER A 91 -7.02 3.18 -12.71
C SER A 91 -6.06 2.12 -13.25
N LEU A 92 -4.77 2.43 -13.40
CA LEU A 92 -3.76 1.49 -13.85
C LEU A 92 -3.49 0.41 -12.80
N LEU A 93 -3.38 0.79 -11.52
CA LEU A 93 -3.22 -0.14 -10.40
C LEU A 93 -4.38 -1.13 -10.34
N LEU A 94 -5.60 -0.65 -10.55
CA LEU A 94 -6.81 -1.46 -10.56
C LEU A 94 -6.96 -2.31 -11.85
N LYS A 95 -6.44 -1.83 -13.00
CA LYS A 95 -6.48 -2.54 -14.28
C LYS A 95 -5.31 -3.52 -14.49
N THR A 96 -4.36 -3.61 -13.56
CA THR A 96 -3.26 -4.56 -13.71
C THR A 96 -3.74 -6.00 -13.52
N ASP A 97 -4.32 -6.55 -14.59
CA ASP A 97 -4.65 -7.96 -14.73
C ASP A 97 -3.41 -8.81 -14.43
N SER A 98 -3.55 -9.67 -13.43
CA SER A 98 -2.55 -10.66 -13.05
C SER A 98 -2.56 -11.78 -14.09
N VAL A 99 -1.50 -11.90 -14.90
CA VAL A 99 -1.18 -13.10 -15.71
C VAL A 99 -0.70 -14.26 -14.80
N LEU A 100 -1.21 -14.36 -13.57
CA LEU A 100 -0.81 -15.36 -12.58
C LEU A 100 -2.04 -15.92 -11.88
N SER A 101 -2.99 -16.44 -12.63
CA SER A 101 -4.02 -17.34 -12.11
C SER A 101 -3.58 -18.78 -12.33
N VAL A 102 -2.64 -19.28 -11.53
CA VAL A 102 -2.35 -20.72 -11.46
C VAL A 102 -2.18 -21.13 -9.99
N TRP A 103 -2.83 -22.24 -9.67
CA TRP A 103 -2.98 -22.92 -8.39
C TRP A 103 -1.72 -22.97 -7.51
N PHE A 104 -1.85 -22.54 -6.26
CA PHE A 104 -0.81 -22.55 -5.23
C PHE A 104 -0.33 -23.97 -4.93
N SER A 105 0.96 -24.22 -5.12
CA SER A 105 1.60 -25.49 -4.70
C SER A 105 2.74 -25.29 -3.68
N ASP A 106 3.25 -24.07 -3.49
CA ASP A 106 4.40 -23.79 -2.61
C ASP A 106 4.18 -22.57 -1.70
N VAL A 107 4.61 -22.67 -0.44
CA VAL A 107 4.53 -21.58 0.59
C VAL A 107 5.30 -20.32 0.16
N HIS A 108 6.36 -20.48 -0.65
CA HIS A 108 7.12 -19.38 -1.22
C HIS A 108 6.26 -18.51 -2.15
N ASP A 109 5.37 -19.15 -2.90
CA ASP A 109 4.54 -18.49 -3.90
C ASP A 109 3.50 -17.58 -3.24
N VAL A 110 2.87 -18.05 -2.15
CA VAL A 110 1.94 -17.25 -1.34
C VAL A 110 2.63 -16.02 -0.77
N HIS A 111 3.84 -16.18 -0.23
CA HIS A 111 4.59 -15.08 0.38
C HIS A 111 4.92 -13.99 -0.65
N VAL A 112 5.39 -14.38 -1.84
CA VAL A 112 5.68 -13.42 -2.91
C VAL A 112 4.41 -12.68 -3.32
N HIS A 113 3.31 -13.39 -3.60
CA HIS A 113 2.04 -12.78 -3.98
C HIS A 113 1.50 -11.79 -2.94
N VAL A 114 1.55 -12.13 -1.65
CA VAL A 114 1.12 -11.24 -0.56
C VAL A 114 1.90 -9.93 -0.59
N TYR A 115 3.23 -9.98 -0.74
CA TYR A 115 4.05 -8.77 -0.82
C TYR A 115 3.88 -8.00 -2.12
N GLN A 116 3.63 -8.68 -3.23
CA GLN A 116 3.30 -8.08 -4.51
C GLN A 116 2.02 -7.23 -4.39
N THR A 117 0.95 -7.81 -3.84
CA THR A 117 -0.29 -7.10 -3.52
C THR A 117 -0.05 -5.93 -2.57
N ALA A 118 0.72 -6.14 -1.50
CA ALA A 118 1.03 -5.10 -0.53
C ALA A 118 1.81 -3.91 -1.15
N VAL A 119 2.71 -4.15 -2.12
CA VAL A 119 3.41 -3.05 -2.85
C VAL A 119 2.43 -2.24 -3.69
N LYS A 120 1.45 -2.89 -4.33
CA LYS A 120 0.39 -2.18 -5.07
C LYS A 120 -0.49 -1.37 -4.14
N LEU A 121 -0.90 -1.94 -3.01
CA LEU A 121 -1.68 -1.26 -1.99
C LEU A 121 -0.92 -0.09 -1.37
N LEU A 122 0.40 -0.20 -1.18
CA LEU A 122 1.22 0.93 -0.72
C LEU A 122 1.22 2.09 -1.71
N SER A 123 1.23 1.78 -3.02
CA SER A 123 1.14 2.80 -4.06
C SER A 123 -0.24 3.45 -4.08
N LEU A 124 -1.29 2.64 -3.96
CA LEU A 124 -2.68 3.08 -3.83
C LEU A 124 -2.88 3.97 -2.60
N GLN A 125 -2.34 3.57 -1.44
CA GLN A 125 -2.38 4.32 -0.18
C GLN A 125 -1.84 5.75 -0.36
N ARG A 126 -0.71 5.89 -1.05
CA ARG A 126 -0.09 7.19 -1.34
C ARG A 126 -0.88 8.00 -2.36
N CYS A 127 -1.39 7.37 -3.41
CA CYS A 127 -2.21 8.05 -4.42
C CYS A 127 -3.51 8.61 -3.84
N CYS A 128 -4.01 8.01 -2.75
CA CYS A 128 -5.18 8.48 -2.03
C CYS A 128 -4.84 9.20 -0.70
N TYR A 129 -3.57 9.58 -0.49
CA TYR A 129 -3.09 10.31 0.71
C TYR A 129 -3.38 9.65 2.06
N MET A 130 -3.69 8.35 2.05
CA MET A 130 -3.99 7.57 3.26
C MET A 130 -2.74 7.27 4.10
N ASP A 131 -1.54 7.54 3.57
CA ASP A 131 -0.28 7.54 4.32
C ASP A 131 -0.15 8.75 5.27
N ARG A 132 -1.11 9.69 5.23
CA ARG A 132 -1.24 10.85 6.15
C ARG A 132 -2.40 10.74 7.12
N VAL A 133 -3.29 9.77 6.92
CA VAL A 133 -4.50 9.58 7.73
C VAL A 133 -4.22 8.55 8.82
N LEU A 134 -4.64 8.84 10.05
CA LEU A 134 -4.60 7.90 11.17
C LEU A 134 -6.02 7.41 11.52
N VAL A 135 -6.13 6.28 12.19
CA VAL A 135 -7.39 5.67 12.67
C VAL A 135 -8.19 6.67 13.49
N GLN A 136 -7.53 7.47 14.33
CA GLN A 136 -8.20 8.52 15.12
C GLN A 136 -8.91 9.56 14.25
N HIS A 137 -8.41 9.87 13.04
CA HIS A 137 -9.05 10.84 12.13
C HIS A 137 -10.31 10.22 11.50
N VAL A 138 -10.27 8.91 11.18
CA VAL A 138 -11.44 8.17 10.68
C VAL A 138 -12.54 8.12 11.74
N VAL A 139 -12.17 7.88 13.01
CA VAL A 139 -13.11 7.86 14.13
C VAL A 139 -13.71 9.25 14.38
N ALA A 140 -12.88 10.30 14.41
CA ALA A 140 -13.36 11.67 14.58
C ALA A 140 -14.33 12.11 13.47
N ALA A 141 -14.03 11.73 12.22
CA ALA A 141 -14.92 12.01 11.09
C ALA A 141 -16.28 11.31 11.24
N LEU A 142 -16.31 10.07 11.73
CA LEU A 142 -17.58 9.38 12.01
C LEU A 142 -18.41 10.13 13.06
N ASP A 143 -17.78 10.57 14.14
CA ASP A 143 -18.48 11.29 15.21
C ASP A 143 -19.12 12.59 14.69
N SER A 144 -18.48 13.26 13.70
CA SER A 144 -18.97 14.48 13.07
C SER A 144 -20.21 14.29 12.17
N VAL A 145 -20.41 13.09 11.61
CA VAL A 145 -21.52 12.77 10.69
C VAL A 145 -22.80 12.34 11.44
N GLY A 146 -22.77 12.29 12.77
CA GLY A 146 -23.94 11.96 13.59
C GLY A 146 -23.65 10.83 14.57
N GLY A 147 -22.64 11.05 15.42
CA GLY A 147 -22.20 10.12 16.47
C GLY A 147 -23.35 9.39 17.16
N ALA A 148 -23.16 8.08 17.36
CA ALA A 148 -24.05 7.19 18.08
C ALA A 148 -25.38 6.79 17.39
N THR A 149 -25.49 6.83 16.06
CA THR A 149 -26.51 6.00 15.40
C THR A 149 -25.96 4.58 15.26
N HIS A 150 -26.61 3.63 15.92
CA HIS A 150 -26.34 2.18 15.96
C HIS A 150 -26.35 1.45 14.59
N GLN A 151 -26.19 2.18 13.50
CA GLN A 151 -26.46 1.73 12.14
C GLN A 151 -25.19 1.80 11.30
N GLN A 152 -24.22 0.95 11.62
CA GLN A 152 -23.08 0.67 10.73
C GLN A 152 -23.53 0.19 9.31
N GLU A 153 -24.80 -0.17 9.16
CA GLU A 153 -25.44 -0.54 7.88
C GLU A 153 -26.10 0.61 7.13
N VAL A 154 -26.03 1.85 7.65
CA VAL A 154 -26.48 3.02 6.89
C VAL A 154 -25.70 3.11 5.60
N MET A 155 -26.44 3.25 4.50
CA MET A 155 -25.92 3.51 3.18
C MET A 155 -25.71 5.01 3.04
N MET A 156 -24.50 5.41 2.68
CA MET A 156 -24.13 6.79 2.39
C MET A 156 -24.13 7.01 0.88
N ASP A 157 -24.73 8.09 0.42
CA ASP A 157 -24.59 8.52 -0.98
C ASP A 157 -23.26 9.25 -1.23
N GLY A 158 -23.03 9.67 -2.47
CA GLY A 158 -21.80 10.37 -2.86
C GLY A 158 -21.53 11.66 -2.10
N GLU A 159 -22.56 12.43 -1.76
CA GLU A 159 -22.41 13.71 -1.05
C GLU A 159 -22.04 13.45 0.42
N GLU A 160 -22.73 12.50 1.06
CA GLU A 160 -22.46 12.09 2.42
C GLU A 160 -21.04 11.50 2.57
N VAL A 161 -20.61 10.67 1.63
CA VAL A 161 -19.23 10.12 1.59
C VAL A 161 -18.22 11.27 1.45
N MET A 162 -18.45 12.23 0.56
CA MET A 162 -17.55 13.37 0.39
C MET A 162 -17.48 14.24 1.66
N HIS A 163 -18.61 14.49 2.32
CA HIS A 163 -18.62 15.24 3.58
C HIS A 163 -17.80 14.52 4.68
N PHE A 164 -17.98 13.20 4.81
CA PHE A 164 -17.19 12.38 5.74
C PHE A 164 -15.69 12.50 5.44
N LEU A 165 -15.29 12.36 4.18
CA LEU A 165 -13.89 12.37 3.77
C LEU A 165 -13.23 13.74 3.95
N ASN A 166 -13.96 14.83 3.66
CA ASN A 166 -13.49 16.19 3.93
C ASN A 166 -13.21 16.39 5.42
N SER A 167 -14.16 16.01 6.28
CA SER A 167 -13.98 16.07 7.74
C SER A 167 -12.76 15.26 8.19
N MET A 168 -12.58 14.04 7.66
CA MET A 168 -11.41 13.21 7.95
C MET A 168 -10.09 13.87 7.57
N PHE A 169 -10.00 14.47 6.38
CA PHE A 169 -8.77 15.11 5.91
C PHE A 169 -8.47 16.43 6.61
N ASP A 170 -9.49 17.22 6.95
CA ASP A 170 -9.38 18.43 7.77
C ASP A 170 -8.76 18.13 9.14
N HIS A 171 -9.13 16.99 9.73
CA HIS A 171 -8.54 16.51 10.98
C HIS A 171 -7.12 15.94 10.82
N ALA A 172 -6.73 15.50 9.62
CA ALA A 172 -5.47 14.80 9.40
C ALA A 172 -4.27 15.72 9.19
N SER A 173 -4.34 16.64 8.21
CA SER A 173 -3.28 17.61 7.95
C SER A 173 -3.74 18.68 6.96
N LYS A 174 -3.24 19.92 7.13
CA LYS A 174 -3.46 21.03 6.20
C LYS A 174 -2.64 20.95 4.92
N ASP A 175 -1.65 20.05 4.87
CA ASP A 175 -0.77 19.86 3.70
C ASP A 175 -1.34 18.84 2.69
N ILE A 176 -2.58 18.40 2.88
CA ILE A 176 -3.24 17.44 1.99
C ILE A 176 -3.91 18.21 0.85
N PRO A 177 -3.75 17.78 -0.42
CA PRO A 177 -4.39 18.43 -1.56
C PRO A 177 -5.91 18.42 -1.47
N GLU A 178 -6.56 19.46 -2.02
CA GLU A 178 -8.02 19.60 -2.03
C GLU A 178 -8.72 18.47 -2.79
N GLU A 179 -8.01 17.81 -3.71
CA GLU A 179 -8.53 16.71 -4.53
C GLU A 179 -8.53 15.35 -3.79
N ALA A 180 -7.82 15.23 -2.66
CA ALA A 180 -7.67 13.97 -1.90
C ALA A 180 -8.99 13.28 -1.52
N PRO A 181 -10.04 14.00 -1.05
CA PRO A 181 -11.36 13.42 -0.81
C PRO A 181 -11.97 12.78 -2.06
N GLU A 182 -11.81 13.37 -3.24
CA GLU A 182 -12.35 12.83 -4.49
C GLU A 182 -11.65 11.53 -4.92
N GLU A 183 -10.32 11.48 -4.78
CA GLU A 183 -9.55 10.28 -5.16
C GLU A 183 -9.86 9.08 -4.26
N ILE A 184 -9.96 9.28 -2.95
CA ILE A 184 -10.34 8.20 -2.03
C ILE A 184 -11.82 7.85 -2.20
N SER A 185 -12.72 8.82 -2.43
CA SER A 185 -14.13 8.57 -2.73
C SER A 185 -14.29 7.66 -3.96
N CYS A 186 -13.61 7.98 -5.06
CA CYS A 186 -13.59 7.14 -6.26
C CYS A 186 -13.11 5.71 -5.96
N LEU A 187 -12.12 5.54 -5.07
CA LEU A 187 -11.70 4.21 -4.64
C LEU A 187 -12.80 3.50 -3.85
N MET A 188 -13.44 4.16 -2.87
CA MET A 188 -14.47 3.56 -2.02
C MET A 188 -15.66 3.05 -2.84
N PHE A 189 -16.17 3.85 -3.79
CA PHE A 189 -17.24 3.41 -4.69
C PHE A 189 -16.79 2.24 -5.58
N ARG A 190 -15.55 2.24 -6.08
CA ARG A 190 -15.04 1.09 -6.85
C ARG A 190 -14.93 -0.20 -6.02
N LEU A 191 -14.63 -0.09 -4.72
CA LEU A 191 -14.53 -1.24 -3.82
C LEU A 191 -15.90 -1.84 -3.50
N PHE A 192 -16.88 -0.98 -3.20
CA PHE A 192 -18.10 -1.40 -2.52
C PHE A 192 -19.38 -1.20 -3.32
N ASP A 193 -19.40 -0.29 -4.29
CA ASP A 193 -20.57 -0.06 -5.16
C ASP A 193 -20.44 -0.80 -6.50
N ARG A 194 -20.35 -2.13 -6.43
CA ARG A 194 -20.22 -2.98 -7.62
C ARG A 194 -21.48 -3.01 -8.49
N LEU A 195 -22.63 -2.66 -7.92
CA LEU A 195 -23.92 -2.67 -8.60
C LEU A 195 -24.29 -1.29 -9.17
N GLY A 196 -23.50 -0.25 -8.89
CA GLY A 196 -23.74 1.11 -9.39
C GLY A 196 -24.96 1.77 -8.75
N THR A 197 -25.23 1.50 -7.47
CA THR A 197 -26.31 2.12 -6.70
C THR A 197 -26.01 3.56 -6.34
N GLY A 198 -24.74 3.98 -6.42
CA GLY A 198 -24.28 5.29 -5.95
C GLY A 198 -24.20 5.36 -4.42
N GLN A 199 -24.17 4.22 -3.72
CA GLN A 199 -24.15 4.19 -2.26
C GLN A 199 -23.11 3.22 -1.68
N VAL A 200 -22.53 3.57 -0.54
CA VAL A 200 -21.56 2.74 0.22
C VAL A 200 -21.96 2.69 1.69
N SER A 201 -21.88 1.52 2.33
CA SER A 201 -22.20 1.43 3.76
C SER A 201 -21.13 2.10 4.63
N VAL A 202 -21.55 2.73 5.74
CA VAL A 202 -20.64 3.32 6.74
C VAL A 202 -19.58 2.30 7.19
N ARG A 203 -19.99 1.05 7.47
CA ARG A 203 -19.07 -0.03 7.88
C ARG A 203 -17.99 -0.29 6.85
N SER A 204 -18.39 -0.47 5.58
CA SER A 204 -17.46 -0.82 4.51
C SER A 204 -16.47 0.33 4.27
N LEU A 205 -16.96 1.58 4.29
CA LEU A 205 -16.15 2.79 4.21
C LEU A 205 -15.10 2.82 5.34
N GLN A 206 -15.54 2.70 6.60
CA GLN A 206 -14.64 2.71 7.76
C GLN A 206 -13.62 1.58 7.70
N THR A 207 -14.05 0.37 7.34
CA THR A 207 -13.19 -0.82 7.28
C THR A 207 -12.02 -0.60 6.32
N ALA A 208 -12.29 -0.09 5.11
CA ALA A 208 -11.24 0.18 4.14
C ALA A 208 -10.33 1.34 4.57
N LEU A 209 -10.89 2.43 5.08
CA LEU A 209 -10.12 3.59 5.54
C LEU A 209 -9.19 3.24 6.72
N VAL A 210 -9.68 2.49 7.71
CA VAL A 210 -8.88 2.00 8.84
C VAL A 210 -7.76 1.08 8.33
N ALA A 211 -8.05 0.17 7.41
CA ALA A 211 -7.04 -0.73 6.89
C ALA A 211 -5.93 0.01 6.10
N LEU A 212 -6.31 1.02 5.32
CA LEU A 212 -5.42 1.85 4.51
C LEU A 212 -4.75 2.99 5.28
N SER A 213 -5.10 3.27 6.54
CA SER A 213 -4.48 4.33 7.34
C SER A 213 -2.97 4.11 7.59
N ALA A 214 -2.26 5.13 8.07
CA ALA A 214 -0.82 5.10 8.32
C ALA A 214 -0.42 4.48 9.67
N ASP A 215 -1.38 4.06 10.50
CA ASP A 215 -1.13 3.54 11.84
C ASP A 215 -0.30 2.24 11.90
N PHE A 216 0.23 1.99 13.09
CA PHE A 216 0.67 0.66 13.50
C PHE A 216 -0.48 -0.35 13.47
N LEU A 217 -0.15 -1.65 13.38
CA LEU A 217 -1.15 -2.70 13.24
C LEU A 217 -2.13 -2.79 14.42
N LEU A 218 -1.67 -2.56 15.65
CA LEU A 218 -2.52 -2.73 16.83
C LEU A 218 -3.74 -1.77 16.84
N PRO A 219 -3.58 -0.43 16.69
CA PRO A 219 -4.71 0.48 16.54
C PRO A 219 -5.69 0.08 15.43
N LYS A 220 -5.17 -0.36 14.27
CA LYS A 220 -6.01 -0.85 13.17
C LYS A 220 -6.84 -2.05 13.59
N TYR A 221 -6.21 -3.07 14.19
CA TYR A 221 -6.93 -4.27 14.63
C TYR A 221 -7.95 -3.97 15.72
N GLN A 222 -7.64 -3.10 16.67
CA GLN A 222 -8.60 -2.67 17.70
C GLN A 222 -9.82 -2.00 17.08
N SER A 223 -9.61 -1.09 16.13
CA SER A 223 -10.70 -0.43 15.41
C SER A 223 -11.51 -1.40 14.56
N LEU A 224 -10.87 -2.33 13.83
CA LEU A 224 -11.56 -3.35 13.03
C LEU A 224 -12.41 -4.30 13.89
N VAL A 225 -11.91 -4.68 15.08
CA VAL A 225 -12.68 -5.49 16.05
C VAL A 225 -13.90 -4.70 16.54
N SER A 226 -13.72 -3.44 16.91
CA SER A 226 -14.81 -2.56 17.34
C SER A 226 -15.87 -2.39 16.25
N ILE A 227 -15.45 -2.24 14.98
CA ILE A 227 -16.34 -2.23 13.82
C ILE A 227 -17.14 -3.53 13.76
N SER A 228 -16.50 -4.70 13.85
CA SER A 228 -17.19 -6.00 13.80
C SER A 228 -18.12 -6.28 14.99
N ALA A 229 -17.88 -5.64 16.14
CA ALA A 229 -18.70 -5.79 17.34
C ALA A 229 -20.00 -4.97 17.28
N GLY A 230 -20.08 -3.96 16.40
CA GLY A 230 -21.28 -3.13 16.22
C GLY A 230 -21.73 -2.39 17.50
N GLY A 231 -20.79 -2.09 18.40
CA GLY A 231 -21.09 -1.46 19.70
C GLY A 231 -21.61 -2.41 20.78
N SER A 232 -21.72 -3.72 20.51
CA SER A 232 -22.22 -4.70 21.49
C SER A 232 -21.19 -5.15 22.52
N GLY A 233 -19.90 -4.80 22.34
CA GLY A 233 -18.78 -5.26 23.17
C GLY A 233 -18.39 -6.73 22.96
N SER A 234 -19.00 -7.41 21.98
CA SER A 234 -18.64 -8.76 21.57
C SER A 234 -18.82 -8.93 20.06
N VAL A 235 -18.13 -9.90 19.46
CA VAL A 235 -18.14 -10.11 18.01
C VAL A 235 -18.92 -11.37 17.67
N SER A 236 -19.93 -11.27 16.81
CA SER A 236 -20.65 -12.42 16.29
C SER A 236 -19.96 -13.02 15.06
N GLN A 237 -20.31 -14.25 14.68
CA GLN A 237 -19.82 -14.84 13.43
C GLN A 237 -20.22 -14.01 12.20
N SER A 238 -21.42 -13.43 12.20
CA SER A 238 -21.86 -12.54 11.11
C SER A 238 -21.06 -11.24 11.08
N GLY A 239 -20.81 -10.62 12.23
CA GLY A 239 -19.99 -9.40 12.32
C GLY A 239 -18.57 -9.61 11.80
N LEU A 240 -17.90 -10.70 12.22
CA LEU A 240 -16.57 -11.04 11.70
C LEU A 240 -16.60 -11.38 10.21
N ARG A 241 -17.62 -12.09 9.74
CA ARG A 241 -17.78 -12.41 8.31
C ARG A 241 -17.89 -11.15 7.46
N SER A 242 -18.75 -10.21 7.84
CA SER A 242 -18.92 -8.94 7.12
C SER A 242 -17.62 -8.15 7.10
N LEU A 243 -16.92 -8.04 8.24
CA LEU A 243 -15.61 -7.38 8.31
C LEU A 243 -14.60 -8.00 7.33
N LEU A 244 -14.48 -9.33 7.31
CA LEU A 244 -13.54 -10.01 6.43
C LEU A 244 -13.94 -9.90 4.95
N GLN A 245 -15.23 -9.87 4.64
CA GLN A 245 -15.73 -9.63 3.28
C GLN A 245 -15.39 -8.22 2.79
N ASP A 246 -15.56 -7.22 3.66
CA ASP A 246 -15.20 -5.83 3.39
C ASP A 246 -13.69 -5.68 3.20
N LEU A 247 -12.88 -6.23 4.13
CA LEU A 247 -11.42 -6.18 4.05
C LEU A 247 -10.88 -6.88 2.81
N ASN A 248 -11.51 -7.96 2.34
CA ASN A 248 -11.11 -8.66 1.13
C ASN A 248 -11.28 -7.80 -0.14
N GLN A 249 -12.17 -6.79 -0.14
CA GLN A 249 -12.32 -5.92 -1.32
C GLN A 249 -11.05 -5.13 -1.62
N VAL A 250 -10.30 -4.75 -0.58
CA VAL A 250 -9.09 -3.92 -0.71
C VAL A 250 -7.99 -4.61 -1.54
N PRO A 251 -7.48 -5.81 -1.18
CA PRO A 251 -6.52 -6.52 -2.02
C PRO A 251 -7.11 -6.92 -3.37
N LEU A 252 -8.40 -7.30 -3.43
CA LEU A 252 -9.12 -7.62 -4.67
C LEU A 252 -9.12 -6.47 -5.67
N ALA A 253 -9.00 -5.23 -5.22
CA ALA A 253 -8.95 -4.07 -6.10
C ALA A 253 -7.69 -4.07 -6.97
N VAL A 254 -6.56 -4.58 -6.46
CA VAL A 254 -5.25 -4.51 -7.13
C VAL A 254 -4.75 -5.86 -7.64
N GLN A 255 -5.49 -6.93 -7.38
CA GLN A 255 -5.21 -8.28 -7.86
C GLN A 255 -6.34 -8.77 -8.77
N GLY A 256 -6.02 -9.42 -9.88
CA GLY A 256 -7.03 -10.00 -10.79
C GLY A 256 -7.54 -11.37 -10.35
N GLY A 257 -7.34 -11.79 -9.10
CA GLY A 257 -7.61 -13.15 -8.60
C GLY A 257 -8.30 -13.16 -7.25
N GLU A 258 -8.52 -14.35 -6.67
CA GLU A 258 -9.27 -14.51 -5.41
C GLU A 258 -8.52 -13.98 -4.17
N ALA A 259 -9.29 -13.56 -3.16
CA ALA A 259 -8.74 -13.13 -1.88
C ALA A 259 -8.03 -14.28 -1.16
N TYR A 260 -7.04 -13.95 -0.31
CA TYR A 260 -6.24 -14.95 0.39
C TYR A 260 -7.09 -15.75 1.39
N GLY A 261 -7.41 -17.01 1.06
CA GLY A 261 -8.15 -17.87 1.99
C GLY A 261 -9.64 -17.52 2.12
N GLY A 262 -10.46 -18.57 2.30
CA GLY A 262 -11.91 -18.42 2.35
C GLY A 262 -12.39 -17.78 3.65
N VAL A 263 -13.24 -16.75 3.53
CA VAL A 263 -13.86 -16.06 4.69
C VAL A 263 -14.53 -17.05 5.64
N GLU A 264 -15.32 -17.99 5.11
CA GLU A 264 -16.01 -18.98 5.94
C GLU A 264 -15.06 -19.89 6.72
N VAL A 265 -13.91 -20.23 6.12
CA VAL A 265 -12.89 -21.05 6.78
C VAL A 265 -12.24 -20.26 7.91
N ALA A 266 -11.96 -18.98 7.67
CA ALA A 266 -11.38 -18.09 8.67
C ALA A 266 -12.32 -17.81 9.85
N VAL A 267 -13.61 -17.57 9.58
CA VAL A 267 -14.64 -17.40 10.64
C VAL A 267 -14.75 -18.66 11.48
N LYS A 268 -14.83 -19.84 10.86
CA LYS A 268 -14.85 -21.13 11.59
C LYS A 268 -13.59 -21.33 12.42
N ALA A 269 -12.42 -20.97 11.91
CA ALA A 269 -11.16 -21.07 12.65
C ALA A 269 -11.13 -20.13 13.86
N CYS A 270 -11.59 -18.89 13.72
CA CYS A 270 -11.68 -17.93 14.81
C CYS A 270 -12.62 -18.39 15.93
N PHE A 271 -13.78 -18.97 15.56
CA PHE A 271 -14.79 -19.43 16.51
C PHE A 271 -14.58 -20.87 17.00
N ASN A 272 -13.49 -21.52 16.60
CA ASN A 272 -13.18 -22.87 17.07
C ASN A 272 -12.96 -22.86 18.59
N GLY A 273 -13.75 -23.63 19.32
CA GLY A 273 -13.72 -23.66 20.79
C GLY A 273 -14.47 -22.52 21.49
N VAL A 274 -15.09 -21.59 20.75
CA VAL A 274 -15.98 -20.58 21.32
C VAL A 274 -17.34 -21.21 21.59
N LEU A 275 -17.72 -21.31 22.87
CA LEU A 275 -18.96 -21.97 23.30
C LEU A 275 -20.20 -21.05 23.23
N THR A 276 -19.98 -19.74 23.12
CA THR A 276 -21.01 -18.71 23.09
C THR A 276 -21.36 -18.29 21.65
N PRO A 277 -22.53 -17.70 21.39
CA PRO A 277 -22.89 -17.18 20.06
C PRO A 277 -21.97 -16.06 19.55
N THR A 278 -21.29 -15.36 20.48
CA THR A 278 -20.33 -14.29 20.21
C THR A 278 -19.00 -14.57 20.91
N ALA A 279 -17.91 -14.03 20.38
CA ALA A 279 -16.58 -14.05 20.99
C ALA A 279 -16.28 -12.69 21.64
N SER A 280 -15.40 -12.65 22.65
CA SER A 280 -14.92 -11.38 23.20
C SER A 280 -14.05 -10.63 22.18
N GLU A 281 -14.01 -9.31 22.28
CA GLU A 281 -13.14 -8.48 21.43
C GLU A 281 -11.65 -8.87 21.56
N GLU A 282 -11.21 -9.21 22.78
CA GLU A 282 -9.84 -9.66 23.04
C GLU A 282 -9.50 -10.97 22.32
N HIS A 283 -10.43 -11.92 22.28
CA HIS A 283 -10.26 -13.20 21.58
C HIS A 283 -10.08 -12.95 20.08
N VAL A 284 -10.94 -12.13 19.48
CA VAL A 284 -10.86 -11.80 18.04
C VAL A 284 -9.59 -11.00 17.76
N LEU A 285 -9.22 -10.04 18.60
CA LEU A 285 -7.99 -9.26 18.45
C LEU A 285 -6.75 -10.17 18.44
N THR A 286 -6.67 -11.12 19.37
CA THR A 286 -5.59 -12.12 19.43
C THR A 286 -5.56 -12.97 18.17
N TRP A 287 -6.74 -13.37 17.67
CA TRP A 287 -6.84 -14.11 16.42
C TRP A 287 -6.36 -13.29 15.21
N LEU A 288 -6.73 -12.00 15.08
CA LEU A 288 -6.23 -11.12 14.01
C LEU A 288 -4.69 -10.97 14.06
N GLN A 289 -4.13 -10.87 15.26
CA GLN A 289 -2.67 -10.80 15.48
C GLN A 289 -1.94 -12.09 15.11
N SER A 290 -2.63 -13.22 15.01
CA SER A 290 -2.06 -14.48 14.52
C SER A 290 -1.86 -14.50 12.98
N GLU A 291 -2.15 -13.40 12.30
CA GLU A 291 -2.03 -13.21 10.84
C GLU A 291 -2.84 -14.26 10.04
N PRO A 292 -4.18 -14.31 10.21
CA PRO A 292 -5.01 -15.27 9.50
C PRO A 292 -4.96 -15.01 7.98
N PRO A 293 -5.14 -16.05 7.12
CA PRO A 293 -4.92 -15.94 5.68
C PRO A 293 -5.59 -14.73 4.98
N PRO A 294 -6.87 -14.38 5.26
CA PRO A 294 -7.53 -13.22 4.64
C PRO A 294 -6.87 -11.88 4.91
N LEU A 295 -6.03 -11.81 5.94
CA LEU A 295 -5.42 -10.57 6.39
C LEU A 295 -3.94 -10.47 6.07
N LEU A 296 -3.30 -11.48 5.48
CA LEU A 296 -1.83 -11.49 5.27
C LEU A 296 -1.29 -10.25 4.53
N TRP A 297 -2.11 -9.61 3.70
CA TRP A 297 -1.75 -8.39 2.98
C TRP A 297 -1.58 -7.17 3.90
N LEU A 298 -2.33 -7.08 5.00
CA LEU A 298 -2.33 -5.93 5.91
C LEU A 298 -1.04 -5.82 6.74
N PRO A 299 -0.56 -6.88 7.43
CA PRO A 299 0.73 -6.84 8.10
C PRO A 299 1.89 -6.78 7.08
N ALA A 300 1.75 -7.37 5.88
CA ALA A 300 2.75 -7.18 4.82
C ALA A 300 2.85 -5.71 4.36
N LEU A 301 1.72 -5.02 4.17
CA LEU A 301 1.66 -3.59 3.87
C LEU A 301 2.35 -2.78 4.98
N PHE A 302 2.01 -3.04 6.24
CA PHE A 302 2.66 -2.38 7.37
C PHE A 302 4.18 -2.62 7.39
N ARG A 303 4.62 -3.87 7.20
CA ARG A 303 6.05 -4.22 7.17
C ARG A 303 6.78 -3.52 6.02
N LEU A 304 6.16 -3.38 4.85
CA LEU A 304 6.69 -2.58 3.73
C LEU A 304 6.86 -1.12 4.12
N THR A 305 5.84 -0.51 4.74
CA THR A 305 5.89 0.89 5.18
C THR A 305 6.96 1.13 6.25
N ALA A 306 7.05 0.25 7.26
CA ALA A 306 8.01 0.36 8.34
C ALA A 306 9.47 0.22 7.88
N SER A 307 9.72 -0.57 6.83
CA SER A 307 11.08 -0.86 6.37
C SER A 307 11.63 0.15 5.36
N GLN A 308 10.81 1.04 4.78
CA GLN A 308 11.20 1.92 3.66
C GLN A 308 12.51 2.69 3.86
N LYS A 309 12.80 3.10 5.09
CA LYS A 309 13.99 3.88 5.46
C LYS A 309 15.06 3.04 6.17
N VAL A 310 14.83 1.75 6.36
CA VAL A 310 15.75 0.83 7.01
C VAL A 310 16.91 0.53 6.08
N ARG A 311 18.12 0.69 6.61
CA ARG A 311 19.39 0.44 5.89
C ARG A 311 20.08 -0.78 6.47
N HIS A 312 20.41 -1.72 5.59
CA HIS A 312 21.21 -2.89 5.92
C HIS A 312 22.58 -2.80 5.23
N PRO A 313 23.71 -2.84 5.98
CA PRO A 313 25.06 -2.72 5.43
C PRO A 313 25.53 -4.02 4.76
N VAL A 314 24.73 -4.53 3.82
CA VAL A 314 25.01 -5.73 3.05
C VAL A 314 24.75 -5.48 1.57
N ARG A 315 25.36 -6.31 0.72
CA ARG A 315 25.19 -6.27 -0.73
C ARG A 315 24.15 -7.30 -1.17
N CYS A 316 23.22 -6.89 -2.04
CA CYS A 316 22.30 -7.82 -2.69
C CYS A 316 23.07 -8.78 -3.61
N HIS A 317 22.77 -10.07 -3.52
CA HIS A 317 23.39 -11.12 -4.33
C HIS A 317 23.04 -11.00 -5.82
N SER A 318 21.82 -10.56 -6.15
CA SER A 318 21.30 -10.53 -7.52
C SER A 318 21.65 -9.24 -8.26
N CYS A 319 21.23 -8.06 -7.76
CA CYS A 319 21.49 -6.77 -8.41
C CYS A 319 22.78 -6.08 -7.98
N LYS A 320 23.48 -6.60 -6.97
CA LYS A 320 24.73 -6.03 -6.41
C LYS A 320 24.60 -4.67 -5.73
N THR A 321 23.40 -4.11 -5.60
CA THR A 321 23.14 -2.88 -4.83
C THR A 321 23.57 -3.03 -3.37
N ALA A 322 24.21 -1.99 -2.84
CA ALA A 322 24.61 -1.86 -1.44
C ALA A 322 24.57 -0.36 -1.03
N PRO A 323 24.11 -0.02 0.19
CA PRO A 323 23.43 -0.89 1.14
C PRO A 323 22.07 -1.35 0.60
N ILE A 324 21.53 -2.46 1.12
CA ILE A 324 20.12 -2.80 0.90
C ILE A 324 19.27 -1.82 1.72
N ILE A 325 18.37 -1.11 1.06
CA ILE A 325 17.38 -0.20 1.68
C ILE A 325 16.01 -0.87 1.57
N GLY A 326 15.19 -0.82 2.61
CA GLY A 326 13.93 -1.56 2.66
C GLY A 326 14.11 -2.96 3.25
N HIS A 327 13.27 -3.89 2.80
CA HIS A 327 13.36 -5.29 3.20
C HIS A 327 14.64 -5.98 2.72
N ARG A 328 15.21 -6.79 3.60
CA ARG A 328 16.30 -7.72 3.31
C ARG A 328 15.83 -9.15 3.55
N TYR A 329 16.06 -10.01 2.55
CA TYR A 329 15.79 -11.44 2.64
C TYR A 329 17.12 -12.20 2.74
N ARG A 330 17.34 -12.93 3.83
CA ARG A 330 18.50 -13.82 4.00
C ARG A 330 18.12 -15.23 3.63
N CYS A 331 18.83 -15.84 2.69
CA CYS A 331 18.64 -17.26 2.39
C CYS A 331 19.07 -18.12 3.58
N MET A 332 18.21 -19.07 3.98
CA MET A 332 18.49 -20.01 5.07
C MET A 332 19.29 -21.24 4.62
N ARG A 333 19.40 -21.46 3.30
CA ARG A 333 20.18 -22.57 2.71
C ARG A 333 21.56 -22.13 2.20
N CYS A 334 21.69 -20.90 1.72
CA CYS A 334 22.94 -20.41 1.13
C CYS A 334 23.68 -19.50 2.11
N ILE A 335 24.99 -19.73 2.27
CA ILE A 335 25.84 -18.94 3.16
C ILE A 335 25.97 -17.52 2.61
N ASN A 336 25.71 -16.52 3.46
CA ASN A 336 25.86 -15.09 3.18
C ASN A 336 25.13 -14.59 1.92
N VAL A 337 24.05 -15.26 1.53
CA VAL A 337 23.18 -14.79 0.44
C VAL A 337 22.09 -13.89 1.00
N HIS A 338 22.13 -12.63 0.56
CA HIS A 338 21.13 -11.61 0.86
C HIS A 338 20.51 -11.11 -0.42
N VAL A 339 19.20 -10.92 -0.44
CA VAL A 339 18.44 -10.45 -1.61
C VAL A 339 17.64 -9.23 -1.16
N CYS A 340 17.62 -8.16 -1.98
CA CYS A 340 16.79 -6.99 -1.72
C CYS A 340 15.34 -7.26 -2.14
N GLN A 341 14.40 -6.44 -1.65
CA GLN A 341 12.98 -6.53 -1.99
C GLN A 341 12.71 -6.65 -3.49
N SER A 342 13.30 -5.78 -4.32
CA SER A 342 13.07 -5.81 -5.77
C SER A 342 13.45 -7.16 -6.37
N CYS A 343 14.65 -7.66 -6.09
CA CYS A 343 15.11 -8.95 -6.63
C CYS A 343 14.33 -10.14 -6.06
N PHE A 344 13.84 -10.07 -4.83
CA PHE A 344 13.03 -11.11 -4.21
C PHE A 344 11.65 -11.21 -4.89
N LEU A 345 10.97 -10.07 -5.09
CA LEU A 345 9.62 -10.05 -5.68
C LEU A 345 9.59 -10.34 -7.18
N THR A 346 10.71 -10.20 -7.88
CA THR A 346 10.84 -10.52 -9.31
C THR A 346 11.53 -11.88 -9.55
N ASP A 347 11.71 -12.71 -8.51
CA ASP A 347 12.42 -13.99 -8.57
C ASP A 347 13.80 -13.93 -9.25
N GLN A 348 14.48 -12.78 -9.13
CA GLN A 348 15.75 -12.59 -9.81
C GLN A 348 16.85 -13.33 -9.07
N CYS A 349 17.32 -14.44 -9.64
CA CYS A 349 18.38 -15.27 -9.08
C CYS A 349 19.66 -15.22 -9.94
N ARG A 350 20.82 -15.30 -9.28
CA ARG A 350 22.14 -15.45 -9.93
C ARG A 350 22.92 -16.61 -9.32
N GLY A 351 23.64 -17.35 -10.16
CA GLY A 351 24.52 -18.44 -9.73
C GLY A 351 23.77 -19.65 -9.18
N LYS A 352 24.29 -20.28 -8.13
CA LYS A 352 23.72 -21.50 -7.52
C LYS A 352 22.52 -21.25 -6.59
N HIS A 353 22.18 -19.98 -6.34
CA HIS A 353 21.03 -19.64 -5.53
C HIS A 353 19.73 -19.84 -6.31
N LYS A 354 18.71 -20.41 -5.67
CA LYS A 354 17.37 -20.62 -6.25
C LYS A 354 16.33 -19.83 -5.45
N ALA A 355 15.35 -19.25 -6.14
CA ALA A 355 14.30 -18.39 -5.55
C ALA A 355 13.52 -19.11 -4.44
N HIS A 356 13.13 -20.36 -4.67
CA HIS A 356 12.38 -21.20 -3.73
C HIS A 356 13.14 -21.61 -2.46
N HIS A 357 14.39 -21.16 -2.27
CA HIS A 357 15.06 -21.41 -0.99
C HIS A 357 14.34 -20.66 0.13
N PRO A 358 14.14 -21.28 1.31
CA PRO A 358 13.54 -20.59 2.45
C PRO A 358 14.39 -19.37 2.83
N VAL A 359 13.72 -18.26 3.10
CA VAL A 359 14.35 -16.99 3.49
C VAL A 359 13.87 -16.55 4.86
N GLN A 360 14.73 -15.82 5.56
CA GLN A 360 14.38 -15.04 6.74
C GLN A 360 14.30 -13.57 6.36
N GLU A 361 13.19 -12.94 6.73
CA GLU A 361 12.93 -11.52 6.49
C GLU A 361 13.55 -10.64 7.58
N PHE A 362 14.10 -9.51 7.16
CA PHE A 362 14.61 -8.45 8.04
C PHE A 362 14.03 -7.11 7.60
N CYS A 363 13.22 -6.52 8.47
CA CYS A 363 12.55 -5.22 8.25
C CYS A 363 12.97 -4.15 9.26
N SER A 364 13.90 -4.46 10.17
CA SER A 364 14.44 -3.51 11.16
C SER A 364 15.96 -3.50 11.12
N GLN A 365 16.57 -2.39 11.53
CA GLN A 365 18.02 -2.37 11.74
C GLN A 365 18.35 -3.32 12.89
N VAL A 366 19.27 -4.24 12.64
CA VAL A 366 19.85 -5.04 13.72
C VAL A 366 20.57 -4.06 14.63
N ARG A 367 20.05 -3.85 15.85
CA ARG A 367 20.82 -3.20 16.90
C ARG A 367 22.02 -4.09 17.15
N THR A 368 23.18 -3.73 16.61
CA THR A 368 24.44 -4.32 17.04
C THR A 368 24.56 -3.97 18.52
N LYS A 369 24.32 -4.94 19.40
CA LYS A 369 24.83 -4.84 20.76
C LYS A 369 26.34 -4.67 20.61
N HIS A 370 26.84 -3.45 20.80
CA HIS A 370 28.24 -3.26 21.10
C HIS A 370 28.43 -3.90 22.49
N THR A 371 28.76 -5.20 22.49
CA THR A 371 29.53 -5.77 23.58
C THR A 371 30.79 -4.93 23.68
N ARG A 372 30.84 -4.08 24.71
CA ARG A 372 32.09 -3.49 25.20
C ARG A 372 32.98 -4.59 25.73
#